data_AF-A0A328C4N5-F1
#
_entry.id   AF-A0A328C4N5-F1
#
_cell.length_a   1.000
_cell.length_b   1.000
_cell.length_c   1.000
_cell.angle_alpha   90.00
_cell.angle_beta   90.00
_cell.angle_gamma   90.00
#
_symmetry.space_group_name_H-M   'P 1'
#
loop_
_entity.id
_entity.type
_entity.pdbx_description
1 polymer ?
#
loop_
_entity_poly.entity_id
_entity_poly.type
_entity_poly.pdbx_seq_one_letter_code
_entity_poly.pdbx_strand_id
1 'polypeptide(L)'
;MALMVSLTFLSSCGNFGGDIVGGECRDDIDCDPGSTCKRGDDYPYGMCVRACDRHEDCPMNTACVDRSGGICLPTCMDRYDCREGYVCDDQRNRSGGGRSYVCMGD
;
A
#
# COMPACT_ATOMS: atom_id res chain seq x y z
N MET A 1 37.05 13.28 -36.54
CA MET A 1 36.71 12.65 -35.24
C MET A 1 35.45 13.31 -34.73
N ALA A 2 34.29 12.73 -35.02
CA ALA A 2 33.00 13.22 -34.54
C ALA A 2 32.75 12.62 -33.15
N LEU A 3 32.74 13.46 -32.12
CA LEU A 3 32.40 13.07 -30.75
C LEU A 3 30.88 12.85 -30.67
N MET A 4 30.46 11.58 -30.64
CA MET A 4 29.11 11.19 -30.25
C MET A 4 28.97 11.39 -28.74
N VAL A 5 28.40 12.53 -28.33
CA VAL A 5 27.97 12.73 -26.94
C VAL A 5 26.64 12.01 -26.77
N SER A 6 26.71 10.75 -26.38
CA SER A 6 25.57 9.94 -25.96
C SER A 6 25.09 10.42 -24.60
N LEU A 7 24.08 11.28 -24.60
CA LEU A 7 23.37 11.71 -23.39
C LEU A 7 22.61 10.50 -22.81
N THR A 8 23.16 9.97 -21.72
CA THR A 8 22.60 8.91 -20.90
C THR A 8 21.29 9.35 -20.25
N PHE A 9 20.29 8.46 -20.31
CA PHE A 9 18.98 8.57 -19.68
C PHE A 9 19.09 8.80 -18.16
N LEU A 10 18.72 9.98 -17.69
CA LEU A 10 18.39 10.20 -16.27
C LEU A 10 16.89 10.00 -16.07
N SER A 11 16.47 8.74 -15.96
CA SER A 11 15.19 8.41 -15.35
C SER A 11 15.37 8.50 -13.83
N SER A 12 15.19 9.69 -13.28
CA SER A 12 15.02 9.88 -11.84
C SER A 12 13.79 10.75 -11.63
N CYS A 13 12.61 10.14 -11.74
CA CYS A 13 11.43 10.67 -11.06
C CYS A 13 11.69 10.54 -9.56
N GLY A 14 12.41 11.50 -8.99
CA GLY A 14 12.52 11.69 -7.55
C GLY A 14 11.18 12.23 -7.05
N ASN A 15 10.24 11.33 -6.77
CA ASN A 15 9.03 11.67 -6.05
C ASN A 15 9.38 11.70 -4.56
N PHE A 16 9.70 12.89 -4.03
CA PHE A 16 9.95 13.08 -2.58
C PHE A 16 8.62 13.14 -1.82
N GLY A 17 7.85 12.05 -1.91
CA GLY A 17 6.53 11.87 -1.31
C GLY A 17 5.99 10.54 -1.78
N GLY A 18 6.39 9.46 -1.10
CA GLY A 18 5.86 8.13 -1.40
C GLY A 18 4.36 8.05 -1.16
N ASP A 19 3.72 7.04 -1.73
CA ASP A 19 2.27 6.88 -1.59
C ASP A 19 1.88 6.55 -0.13
N ILE A 20 0.68 6.99 0.26
CA ILE A 20 0.07 6.61 1.53
C ILE A 20 -0.40 5.14 1.48
N VAL A 21 -0.89 4.64 2.61
CA VAL A 21 -1.49 3.29 2.72
C VAL A 21 -2.44 2.99 1.55
N GLY A 22 -2.19 1.88 0.84
CA GLY A 22 -2.95 1.45 -0.34
C GLY A 22 -2.29 1.79 -1.69
N GLY A 23 -1.28 2.65 -1.72
CA GLY A 23 -0.51 2.97 -2.94
C GLY A 23 0.29 1.80 -3.51
N GLU A 24 0.65 1.88 -4.79
CA GLU A 24 1.51 0.88 -5.43
C GLU A 24 2.95 1.12 -5.01
N CYS A 25 3.72 0.06 -4.80
CA CYS A 25 5.12 0.21 -4.44
C CYS A 25 5.96 -0.94 -4.98
N ARG A 26 7.22 -0.62 -5.31
CA ARG A 26 8.25 -1.61 -5.56
C ARG A 26 9.09 -1.85 -4.33
N ASP A 27 9.46 -0.78 -3.65
CA ASP A 27 10.36 -0.76 -2.51
C ASP A 27 9.83 0.20 -1.43
N ASP A 28 10.32 0.09 -0.19
CA ASP A 28 9.86 0.92 0.94
C ASP A 28 10.03 2.43 0.71
N ILE A 29 10.97 2.80 -0.16
CA ILE A 29 11.23 4.20 -0.54
C ILE A 29 10.09 4.83 -1.35
N ASP A 30 9.24 4.00 -1.96
CA ASP A 30 8.06 4.45 -2.72
C ASP A 30 6.89 4.80 -1.80
N CYS A 31 6.99 4.53 -0.49
CA CYS A 31 5.92 4.75 0.48
C CYS A 31 6.19 5.95 1.40
N ASP A 32 5.12 6.51 1.97
CA ASP A 32 5.22 7.58 2.96
C ASP A 32 6.04 7.15 4.20
N PRO A 33 6.86 8.04 4.81
CA PRO A 33 7.68 7.69 5.96
C PRO A 33 6.92 6.97 7.10
N GLY A 34 7.41 5.78 7.46
CA GLY A 34 6.78 4.92 8.46
C GLY A 34 5.81 3.89 7.88
N SER A 35 5.66 3.85 6.56
CA SER A 35 5.01 2.76 5.83
C SER A 35 6.07 1.80 5.26
N THR A 36 5.63 0.60 4.88
CA THR A 36 6.47 -0.46 4.32
C THR A 36 5.78 -1.02 3.08
N CYS A 37 6.55 -1.28 2.04
CA CYS A 37 6.07 -1.93 0.85
C CYS A 37 5.89 -3.43 1.10
N LYS A 38 4.65 -3.92 0.97
CA LYS A 38 4.36 -5.35 0.97
C LYS A 38 4.12 -5.84 -0.44
N ARG A 39 4.65 -7.01 -0.75
CA ARG A 39 4.51 -7.70 -2.03
C ARG A 39 4.20 -9.17 -1.78
N GLY A 40 3.56 -9.81 -2.75
CA GLY A 40 3.16 -11.21 -2.68
C GLY A 40 1.75 -11.39 -3.23
N ASP A 41 1.18 -12.58 -3.08
CA ASP A 41 -0.16 -12.89 -3.60
C ASP A 41 -1.23 -12.01 -2.95
N ASP A 42 -1.10 -11.72 -1.65
CA ASP A 42 -1.98 -10.80 -0.91
C ASP A 42 -1.82 -9.32 -1.29
N TYR A 43 -0.73 -8.98 -1.99
CA TYR A 43 -0.35 -7.61 -2.35
C TYR A 43 0.16 -7.54 -3.80
N PRO A 44 -0.71 -7.83 -4.79
CA PRO A 44 -0.31 -7.85 -6.19
C PRO A 44 0.17 -6.47 -6.63
N TYR A 45 1.26 -6.44 -7.40
CA TYR A 45 1.96 -5.21 -7.81
C TYR A 45 2.59 -4.40 -6.65
N GLY A 46 2.40 -4.84 -5.41
CA GLY A 46 2.89 -4.18 -4.20
C GLY A 46 1.90 -3.17 -3.61
N MET A 47 1.88 -3.08 -2.29
CA MET A 47 1.05 -2.14 -1.55
C MET A 47 1.82 -1.51 -0.38
N CYS A 48 1.77 -0.19 -0.28
CA CYS A 48 2.23 0.51 0.92
C CYS A 48 1.27 0.20 2.07
N VAL A 49 1.79 -0.38 3.15
CA VAL A 49 1.04 -0.65 4.39
C VAL A 49 1.74 0.01 5.57
N ARG A 50 0.98 0.30 6.62
CA ARG A 50 1.51 0.87 7.85
C ARG A 50 1.12 0.00 9.03
N ALA A 51 2.04 -0.21 9.97
CA ALA A 51 1.72 -0.94 11.20
C ALA A 51 0.77 -0.13 12.09
N CYS A 52 -0.14 -0.80 12.78
CA CYS A 52 -1.11 -0.18 13.67
C CYS A 52 -1.50 -1.10 14.82
N ASP A 53 -1.86 -0.51 15.96
CA ASP A 53 -2.48 -1.23 17.07
C ASP A 53 -3.98 -0.92 17.15
N ARG A 54 -4.38 0.27 16.68
CA ARG A 54 -5.76 0.75 16.66
C ARG A 54 -6.10 1.48 15.37
N HIS A 55 -7.40 1.52 15.06
CA HIS A 55 -7.92 2.16 13.85
C HIS A 55 -7.52 3.63 13.74
N GLU A 56 -7.40 4.32 14.87
CA GLU A 56 -6.99 5.73 14.96
C GLU A 56 -5.53 5.98 14.54
N ASP A 57 -4.69 4.94 14.53
CA ASP A 57 -3.30 5.06 14.04
C ASP A 57 -3.25 5.08 12.50
N CYS A 58 -4.35 4.69 11.85
CA CYS A 58 -4.46 4.57 10.41
C CYS A 58 -5.00 5.86 9.78
N PRO A 59 -4.54 6.21 8.57
CA PRO A 59 -5.08 7.36 7.83
C PRO A 59 -6.56 7.17 7.48
N MET A 60 -7.22 8.26 7.08
CA MET A 60 -8.63 8.22 6.65
C MET A 60 -8.84 7.19 5.52
N ASN A 61 -10.02 6.56 5.52
CA ASN A 61 -10.41 5.50 4.56
C ASN A 61 -9.50 4.26 4.61
N THR A 62 -8.87 4.00 5.75
CA THR A 62 -8.12 2.77 5.98
C THR A 62 -8.51 2.17 7.33
N ALA A 63 -8.35 0.86 7.48
CA ALA A 63 -8.69 0.14 8.70
C ALA A 63 -7.51 -0.67 9.21
N CYS A 64 -7.35 -0.65 10.53
CA CYS A 64 -6.39 -1.49 11.23
C CYS A 64 -6.90 -2.93 11.37
N VAL A 65 -6.41 -3.81 10.51
CA VAL A 65 -6.79 -5.23 10.50
C VAL A 65 -5.77 -6.08 11.23
N ASP A 66 -6.22 -7.18 11.84
CA ASP A 66 -5.39 -8.14 12.57
C ASP A 66 -4.62 -9.06 11.63
N ARG A 67 -3.81 -8.47 10.76
CA ARG A 67 -2.93 -9.17 9.83
C ARG A 67 -1.49 -8.76 10.09
N SER A 68 -0.58 -9.72 10.09
CA SER A 68 0.87 -9.48 10.27
C SER A 68 1.23 -8.64 11.50
N GLY A 69 0.44 -8.73 12.57
CA GLY A 69 0.67 -7.94 13.79
C GLY A 69 -0.06 -6.59 13.84
N GLY A 70 -0.99 -6.33 12.91
CA GLY A 70 -1.76 -5.10 12.84
C GLY A 70 -1.27 -4.20 11.71
N ILE A 71 -2.04 -4.12 10.63
CA ILE A 71 -1.71 -3.28 9.47
C ILE A 71 -2.91 -2.45 9.01
N CYS A 72 -2.65 -1.22 8.60
CA CYS A 72 -3.60 -0.37 7.93
C CYS A 72 -3.74 -0.84 6.48
N LEU A 73 -4.98 -1.14 6.07
CA LEU A 73 -5.33 -1.43 4.68
C LEU A 73 -6.47 -0.51 4.23
N PRO A 74 -6.52 -0.12 2.95
CA PRO A 74 -7.59 0.71 2.41
C PRO A 74 -8.93 0.00 2.57
N THR A 75 -9.92 0.70 3.14
CA THR A 75 -11.29 0.20 3.27
C THR A 75 -12.01 0.26 1.93
N CYS A 76 -12.88 -0.70 1.69
CA CYS A 76 -13.73 -0.75 0.50
C CYS A 76 -15.17 -1.06 0.89
N MET A 77 -16.10 -0.67 0.03
CA MET A 77 -17.49 -1.11 0.07
C MET A 77 -17.73 -2.20 -0.98
N ASP A 78 -17.11 -2.04 -2.16
CA ASP A 78 -17.23 -2.96 -3.27
C ASP A 78 -15.87 -3.22 -3.93
N ARG A 79 -15.78 -4.28 -4.74
CA ARG A 79 -14.56 -4.63 -5.50
C ARG A 79 -14.01 -3.52 -6.39
N TYR A 80 -14.85 -2.56 -6.80
CA TYR A 80 -14.45 -1.46 -7.69
C TYR A 80 -13.74 -0.33 -6.96
N ASP A 81 -13.80 -0.30 -5.63
CA ASP A 81 -13.01 0.63 -4.81
C ASP A 81 -11.54 0.21 -4.75
N CYS A 82 -11.27 -1.06 -5.08
CA CYS A 82 -9.95 -1.65 -5.06
C CYS A 82 -9.26 -1.52 -6.42
N ARG A 83 -7.92 -1.40 -6.39
CA ARG A 83 -7.09 -1.39 -7.60
C ARG A 83 -7.17 -2.74 -8.30
N GLU A 84 -6.85 -2.77 -9.59
CA GLU A 84 -6.74 -4.01 -10.35
C GLU A 84 -5.82 -5.04 -9.65
N GLY A 85 -6.27 -6.29 -9.60
CA GLY A 85 -5.63 -7.37 -8.84
C GLY A 85 -6.07 -7.45 -7.37
N TYR A 86 -6.79 -6.46 -6.87
CA TYR A 86 -7.32 -6.47 -5.51
C TYR A 86 -8.84 -6.66 -5.50
N VAL A 87 -9.33 -7.36 -4.48
CA VAL A 87 -10.74 -7.58 -4.17
C VAL A 87 -11.07 -7.03 -2.80
N CYS A 88 -12.34 -6.71 -2.60
CA CYS A 88 -12.83 -6.25 -1.32
C CYS A 88 -13.10 -7.44 -0.41
N ASP A 89 -12.22 -7.66 0.56
CA ASP A 89 -12.24 -8.83 1.46
C ASP A 89 -12.47 -8.45 2.92
N ASP A 90 -13.09 -9.36 3.68
CA ASP A 90 -13.63 -9.07 4.99
C ASP A 90 -12.67 -9.49 6.12
N GLN A 91 -11.93 -8.53 6.67
CA GLN A 91 -10.83 -8.80 7.59
C GLN A 91 -11.16 -8.46 9.03
N ARG A 92 -10.64 -9.23 9.99
CA ARG A 92 -10.85 -8.96 11.42
C ARG A 92 -10.09 -7.70 11.83
N ASN A 93 -10.72 -6.88 12.67
CA ASN A 93 -10.07 -5.69 13.20
C ASN A 93 -9.11 -6.01 14.34
N ARG A 94 -7.94 -5.36 14.34
CA ARG A 94 -6.86 -5.58 15.32
C ARG A 94 -7.30 -5.36 16.77
N SER A 95 -8.01 -4.26 17.03
CA SER A 95 -8.41 -3.87 18.40
C SER A 95 -9.59 -4.66 18.97
N GLY A 96 -10.12 -5.66 18.24
CA GLY A 96 -11.42 -6.25 18.54
C GLY A 96 -12.56 -5.28 18.24
N GLY A 97 -13.75 -5.82 17.94
CA GLY A 97 -14.92 -4.99 17.60
C GLY A 97 -15.58 -5.30 16.25
N GLY A 98 -15.13 -6.34 15.54
CA GLY A 98 -15.80 -6.85 14.34
C GLY A 98 -14.84 -7.07 13.18
N ARG A 99 -15.36 -6.87 11.96
CA ARG A 99 -14.65 -7.03 10.70
C ARG A 99 -14.77 -5.76 9.88
N SER A 100 -13.76 -5.46 9.09
CA SER A 100 -13.73 -4.35 8.13
C SER A 100 -13.42 -4.90 6.74
N TYR A 101 -14.15 -4.40 5.75
CA TYR A 101 -13.89 -4.69 4.36
C TYR A 101 -12.70 -3.86 3.88
N VAL A 102 -11.68 -4.53 3.37
CA VAL A 102 -10.42 -3.92 2.93
C VAL A 102 -9.95 -4.53 1.62
N CYS A 103 -9.18 -3.77 0.84
CA CYS A 103 -8.64 -4.27 -0.43
C CYS A 103 -7.45 -5.19 -0.19
N MET A 104 -7.54 -6.43 -0.67
CA MET A 104 -6.47 -7.42 -0.64
C MET A 104 -6.35 -8.15 -1.98
N GLY A 105 -5.20 -8.75 -2.26
CA GLY A 105 -5.03 -9.58 -3.46
C GLY A 105 -6.01 -10.76 -3.49
N ASP A 106 -6.51 -11.04 -4.69
CA ASP A 106 -7.37 -12.20 -5.00
C ASP A 106 -6.57 -13.51 -5.12
#